data_AF-A0A1J0R4K7-F1
#
_entry.id   AF-A0A1J0R4K7-F1
#
_cell.length_a   1.000
_cell.length_b   1.000
_cell.length_c   1.000
_cell.angle_alpha   90.00
_cell.angle_beta   90.00
_cell.angle_gamma   90.00
#
_symmetry.space_group_name_H-M   'P 1'
#
loop_
_entity.id
_entity.type
_entity.pdbx_description
1 polymer ?
#
loop_
_entity_poly.entity_id
_entity_poly.type
_entity_poly.pdbx_seq_one_letter_code
_entity_poly.pdbx_strand_id
1 'polypeptide(L)'
;MSENLRPLTALLLAVAAVEAAAAATKALDQSAWIGYCRLSEDISKIEANGRARLADINSLRKNSETALRLQLFALLTPSEMERTKAAALALWLQEKSETAADAGLKAKAGQAIEAAAANYYAKGRVDELLELMLQTKGAPHGCLQTGDGNNGNPATKSQNKIAIVECSLDRKQTQSGYSKPGILTASGLGTEPIPTAKGATKQTNTKNCNLLKVNANGFGAEEQQTATSVSYGGGLFEAAKTDAERTGAPMASLKTSSKPKHKIRKDAFITMDSLDKLDTSQHDNQTDDNTPAAELEHTVTAILSEPKNRGQQTPQTSTLRLFAKPISKTIQQFIENVEKHPLKKGNLGVTEDINSAISLECQH
;
A
#
# COMPACT_ATOMS: atom_id res chain seq x y z
N MET A 1 -60.97 -11.48 9.20
CA MET A 1 -59.75 -12.25 9.56
C MET A 1 -58.49 -11.37 9.54
N SER A 2 -58.50 -10.18 10.17
CA SER A 2 -57.34 -9.24 10.13
C SER A 2 -56.91 -8.71 11.51
N GLU A 3 -57.55 -9.11 12.61
CA GLU A 3 -57.25 -8.54 13.94
C GLU A 3 -56.32 -9.41 14.80
N ASN A 4 -56.12 -10.69 14.44
CA ASN A 4 -55.23 -11.60 15.17
C ASN A 4 -53.77 -11.62 14.67
N LEU A 5 -53.44 -10.91 13.58
CA LEU A 5 -52.07 -10.84 13.08
C LEU A 5 -51.21 -9.81 13.84
N ARG A 6 -51.80 -8.69 14.26
CA ARG A 6 -51.11 -7.60 14.98
C ARG A 6 -50.48 -8.00 16.33
N PRO A 7 -51.15 -8.76 17.23
CA PRO A 7 -50.52 -9.15 18.49
C PRO A 7 -49.37 -10.16 18.30
N LEU A 8 -49.45 -11.01 17.26
CA LEU A 8 -48.39 -11.95 16.94
C LEU A 8 -47.14 -11.24 16.41
N THR A 9 -47.29 -10.23 15.54
CA THR A 9 -46.15 -9.45 15.04
C THR A 9 -45.48 -8.65 16.16
N ALA A 10 -46.26 -8.07 17.08
CA ALA A 10 -45.73 -7.33 18.22
C ALA A 10 -44.98 -8.25 19.21
N LEU A 11 -45.47 -9.46 19.46
CA LEU A 11 -44.80 -10.44 20.32
C LEU A 11 -43.49 -10.96 19.70
N LEU A 12 -43.47 -11.23 18.40
CA LEU A 12 -42.26 -11.63 17.66
C LEU A 12 -41.19 -10.53 17.67
N LEU A 13 -41.59 -9.26 17.50
CA LEU A 13 -40.67 -8.12 17.60
C LEU A 13 -40.13 -7.92 19.02
N ALA A 14 -40.96 -8.15 20.05
CA ALA A 14 -40.53 -8.07 21.44
C ALA A 14 -39.54 -9.18 21.82
N VAL A 15 -39.78 -10.42 21.38
CA VAL A 15 -38.85 -11.55 21.61
C VAL A 15 -37.52 -11.30 20.92
N ALA A 16 -37.53 -10.85 19.66
CA ALA A 16 -36.31 -10.50 18.92
C ALA A 16 -35.53 -9.35 19.59
N ALA A 17 -36.23 -8.35 20.16
CA ALA A 17 -35.60 -7.25 20.90
C ALA A 17 -34.96 -7.70 22.23
N VAL A 18 -35.61 -8.62 22.97
CA VAL A 18 -35.07 -9.17 24.22
C VAL A 18 -33.85 -10.06 23.95
N GLU A 19 -33.91 -10.90 22.91
CA GLU A 19 -32.76 -11.73 22.51
C GLU A 19 -31.57 -10.89 22.02
N ALA A 20 -31.84 -9.80 21.28
CA ALA A 20 -30.82 -8.86 20.86
C ALA A 20 -30.16 -8.14 22.06
N ALA A 21 -30.95 -7.67 23.03
CA ALA A 21 -30.42 -7.04 24.24
C ALA A 21 -29.56 -8.00 25.08
N ALA A 22 -29.91 -9.29 25.12
CA ALA A 22 -29.12 -10.32 25.79
C ALA A 22 -27.80 -10.64 25.07
N ALA A 23 -27.76 -10.55 23.73
CA ALA A 23 -26.57 -10.83 22.92
C ALA A 23 -25.51 -9.71 22.98
N ALA A 24 -25.89 -8.48 23.28
CA ALA A 24 -25.01 -7.30 23.20
C ALA A 24 -23.69 -7.44 24.01
N THR A 25 -23.73 -8.08 25.18
CA THR A 25 -22.59 -8.28 26.10
C THR A 25 -21.83 -9.59 25.87
N LYS A 26 -22.10 -10.31 24.79
CA LYS A 26 -21.62 -11.69 24.58
C LYS A 26 -20.46 -11.75 23.58
N ALA A 27 -19.94 -12.96 23.34
CA ALA A 27 -18.83 -13.20 22.42
C ALA A 27 -19.09 -12.66 21.02
N LEU A 28 -18.02 -12.27 20.32
CA LEU A 28 -18.09 -12.05 18.87
C LEU A 28 -18.24 -13.37 18.14
N ASP A 29 -19.16 -13.38 17.19
CA ASP A 29 -19.30 -14.48 16.25
C ASP A 29 -18.16 -14.56 15.23
N GLN A 30 -18.05 -15.69 14.55
CA GLN A 30 -16.99 -15.94 13.60
C GLN A 30 -16.97 -14.92 12.46
N SER A 31 -18.13 -14.58 11.89
CA SER A 31 -18.23 -13.62 10.81
C SER A 31 -17.65 -12.24 11.16
N ALA A 32 -17.76 -11.81 12.41
CA ALA A 32 -17.19 -10.54 12.86
C ALA A 32 -15.68 -10.60 13.06
N TRP A 33 -15.16 -11.54 13.85
CA TRP A 33 -13.72 -11.53 14.14
C TRP A 33 -12.87 -11.97 12.94
N ILE A 34 -13.41 -12.76 12.00
CA ILE A 34 -12.72 -13.06 10.72
C ILE A 34 -12.42 -11.78 9.94
N GLY A 35 -13.37 -10.83 9.91
CA GLY A 35 -13.16 -9.58 9.18
C GLY A 35 -11.95 -8.80 9.73
N TYR A 36 -11.74 -8.83 11.05
CA TYR A 36 -10.56 -8.24 11.68
C TYR A 36 -9.28 -9.03 11.40
N CYS A 37 -9.34 -10.36 11.38
CA CYS A 37 -8.20 -11.18 10.95
C CYS A 37 -7.77 -10.84 9.52
N ARG A 38 -8.71 -10.78 8.56
CA ARG A 38 -8.43 -10.38 7.17
C ARG A 38 -7.80 -9.00 7.08
N LEU A 39 -8.33 -8.03 7.85
CA LEU A 39 -7.76 -6.69 7.93
C LEU A 39 -6.30 -6.71 8.39
N SER A 40 -5.99 -7.48 9.44
CA SER A 40 -4.62 -7.61 9.97
C SER A 40 -3.67 -8.31 8.98
N GLU A 41 -4.13 -9.39 8.35
CA GLU A 41 -3.34 -10.16 7.39
C GLU A 41 -3.01 -9.34 6.14
N ASP A 42 -3.99 -8.64 5.58
CA ASP A 42 -3.77 -7.82 4.39
C ASP A 42 -2.91 -6.59 4.65
N ILE A 43 -3.01 -5.98 5.84
CA ILE A 43 -2.10 -4.91 6.25
C ILE A 43 -0.64 -5.39 6.26
N SER A 44 -0.36 -6.66 6.57
CA SER A 44 1.01 -7.19 6.58
C SER A 44 1.72 -7.10 5.23
N LYS A 45 0.99 -6.88 4.13
CA LYS A 45 1.55 -6.70 2.78
C LYS A 45 2.19 -5.33 2.57
N ILE A 46 1.84 -4.33 3.38
CA ILE A 46 2.21 -2.91 3.13
C ILE A 46 3.70 -2.68 3.12
N GLU A 47 4.44 -3.34 4.01
CA GLU A 47 5.88 -3.20 4.04
C GLU A 47 6.55 -3.77 2.77
N ALA A 48 6.13 -4.97 2.35
CA ALA A 48 6.65 -5.61 1.15
C ALA A 48 6.30 -4.78 -0.09
N ASN A 49 5.08 -4.26 -0.17
CA ASN A 49 4.64 -3.37 -1.25
C ASN A 49 5.45 -2.07 -1.28
N GLY A 50 5.72 -1.47 -0.12
CA GLY A 50 6.57 -0.29 -0.01
C GLY A 50 7.96 -0.54 -0.57
N ARG A 51 8.57 -1.67 -0.18
CA ARG A 51 9.88 -2.08 -0.72
C ARG A 51 9.85 -2.34 -2.21
N ALA A 52 8.81 -3.01 -2.73
CA ALA A 52 8.68 -3.28 -4.15
C ALA A 52 8.59 -1.98 -4.96
N ARG A 53 7.74 -1.04 -4.55
CA ARG A 53 7.63 0.28 -5.20
C ARG A 53 8.93 1.07 -5.14
N LEU A 54 9.67 1.00 -4.03
CA LEU A 54 10.98 1.67 -3.94
C LEU A 54 12.05 0.96 -4.78
N ALA A 55 11.99 -0.36 -4.92
CA ALA A 55 12.90 -1.12 -5.77
C ALA A 55 12.71 -0.78 -7.26
N ASP A 56 11.49 -0.47 -7.70
CA ASP A 56 11.22 0.01 -9.06
C ASP A 56 12.01 1.29 -9.39
N ILE A 57 12.28 2.15 -8.39
CA ILE A 57 13.11 3.36 -8.55
C ILE A 57 14.58 2.97 -8.76
N ASN A 58 15.04 1.86 -8.19
CA ASN A 58 16.43 1.42 -8.37
C ASN A 58 16.72 0.95 -9.81
N SER A 59 15.69 0.73 -10.66
CA SER A 59 15.86 0.50 -12.10
C SER A 59 16.65 1.63 -12.79
N LEU A 60 16.65 2.83 -12.20
CA LEU A 60 17.29 4.03 -12.71
C LEU A 60 18.81 4.04 -12.55
N ARG A 61 19.37 3.15 -11.73
CA ARG A 61 20.83 2.91 -11.73
C ARG A 61 21.34 2.52 -13.11
N LYS A 62 20.51 1.84 -13.92
CA LYS A 62 20.86 1.52 -15.31
C LYS A 62 21.11 2.79 -16.14
N ASN A 63 20.33 3.86 -15.93
CA ASN A 63 20.53 5.13 -16.62
C ASN A 63 21.88 5.76 -16.29
N SER A 64 22.30 5.73 -15.02
CA SER A 64 23.62 6.22 -14.62
C SER A 64 24.76 5.40 -15.22
N GLU A 65 24.62 4.07 -15.27
CA GLU A 65 25.63 3.20 -15.90
C GLU A 65 25.74 3.46 -17.41
N THR A 66 24.61 3.57 -18.11
CA THR A 66 24.58 3.91 -19.54
C THR A 66 25.10 5.32 -19.79
N ALA A 67 24.79 6.29 -18.93
CA ALA A 67 25.32 7.66 -19.01
C ALA A 67 26.85 7.68 -18.91
N LEU A 68 27.44 6.93 -17.97
CA LEU A 68 28.89 6.82 -17.84
C LEU A 68 29.54 6.20 -19.10
N ARG A 69 28.92 5.16 -19.68
CA ARG A 69 29.40 4.56 -20.94
C ARG A 69 29.35 5.57 -22.10
N LEU A 70 28.27 6.35 -22.19
CA LEU A 70 28.12 7.40 -23.20
C LEU A 70 29.14 8.53 -23.01
N GLN A 71 29.42 8.96 -21.77
CA GLN A 71 30.47 9.94 -21.48
C GLN A 71 31.83 9.42 -21.94
N LEU A 72 32.15 8.17 -21.62
CA LEU A 72 33.39 7.54 -22.03
C LEU A 72 33.51 7.45 -23.55
N PHE A 73 32.45 7.02 -24.24
CA PHE A 73 32.43 6.99 -25.69
C PHE A 73 32.59 8.39 -26.31
N ALA A 74 31.96 9.41 -25.75
CA ALA A 74 32.11 10.79 -26.22
C ALA A 74 33.57 11.28 -26.13
N LEU A 75 34.32 10.85 -25.12
CA LEU A 75 35.75 11.16 -24.97
C LEU A 75 36.63 10.39 -25.96
N LEU A 76 36.22 9.18 -26.35
CA LEU A 76 37.01 8.29 -27.20
C LEU A 76 36.72 8.43 -28.70
N THR A 77 35.49 8.83 -29.08
CA THR A 77 35.11 8.91 -30.50
C THR A 77 35.78 10.10 -31.19
N PRO A 78 36.37 9.91 -32.38
CA PRO A 78 36.91 11.00 -33.18
C PRO A 78 35.80 11.79 -33.91
N SER A 79 34.57 11.25 -34.00
CA SER A 79 33.46 11.90 -34.70
C SER A 79 32.82 12.96 -33.81
N GLU A 80 32.86 14.22 -34.24
CA GLU A 80 32.20 15.33 -33.55
C GLU A 80 30.70 15.08 -33.39
N MET A 81 30.03 14.57 -34.44
CA MET A 81 28.60 14.27 -34.41
C MET A 81 28.26 13.18 -33.39
N GLU A 82 29.04 12.10 -33.35
CA GLU A 82 28.82 11.01 -32.40
C GLU A 82 29.13 11.45 -30.96
N ARG A 83 30.16 12.27 -30.79
CA ARG A 83 30.49 12.90 -29.50
C ARG A 83 29.34 13.74 -28.99
N THR A 84 28.76 14.60 -29.84
CA THR A 84 27.60 15.42 -29.47
C THR A 84 26.38 14.57 -29.11
N LYS A 85 26.09 13.52 -29.89
CA LYS A 85 24.99 12.58 -29.58
C LYS A 85 25.19 11.90 -28.23
N ALA A 86 26.39 11.37 -28.00
CA ALA A 86 26.72 10.66 -26.76
C ALA A 86 26.71 11.59 -25.54
N ALA A 87 27.26 12.80 -25.67
CA ALA A 87 27.23 13.78 -24.59
C ALA A 87 25.80 14.22 -24.25
N ALA A 88 24.94 14.43 -25.26
CA ALA A 88 23.55 14.85 -25.03
C ALA A 88 22.72 13.76 -24.34
N LEU A 89 22.87 12.50 -24.78
CA LEU A 89 22.22 11.37 -24.13
C LEU A 89 22.77 11.11 -22.72
N ALA A 90 24.09 11.24 -22.52
CA ALA A 90 24.68 11.12 -21.21
C ALA A 90 24.11 12.14 -20.22
N LEU A 91 24.02 13.41 -20.63
CA LEU A 91 23.45 14.47 -19.81
C LEU A 91 21.96 14.20 -19.51
N TRP A 92 21.19 13.82 -20.51
CA TRP A 92 19.77 13.50 -20.34
C TRP A 92 19.53 12.32 -19.39
N LEU A 93 20.26 11.22 -19.56
CA LEU A 93 20.15 10.05 -18.67
C LEU A 93 20.64 10.33 -17.25
N GLN A 94 21.66 11.19 -17.10
CA GLN A 94 22.15 11.64 -15.80
C GLN A 94 21.11 12.50 -15.08
N GLU A 95 20.55 13.51 -15.75
CA GLU A 95 19.48 14.36 -15.20
C GLU A 95 18.24 13.55 -14.82
N LYS A 96 17.86 12.55 -15.65
CA LYS A 96 16.78 11.60 -15.33
C LYS A 96 17.07 10.80 -14.07
N SER A 97 18.29 10.26 -13.96
CA SER A 97 18.70 9.47 -12.79
C SER A 97 18.70 10.32 -11.52
N GLU A 98 19.25 11.53 -11.57
CA GLU A 98 19.30 12.46 -10.42
C GLU A 98 17.90 12.92 -9.99
N THR A 99 17.06 13.34 -10.93
CA THR A 99 15.67 13.76 -10.65
C THR A 99 14.90 12.63 -10.00
N ALA A 100 15.11 11.40 -10.47
CA ALA A 100 14.41 10.26 -9.95
C ALA A 100 14.97 9.74 -8.62
N ALA A 101 16.28 9.85 -8.40
CA ALA A 101 16.90 9.64 -7.09
C ALA A 101 16.36 10.64 -6.07
N ASP A 102 16.21 11.92 -6.45
CA ASP A 102 15.67 12.97 -5.60
C ASP A 102 14.18 12.76 -5.29
N ALA A 103 13.37 12.46 -6.31
CA ALA A 103 11.95 12.13 -6.14
C ALA A 103 11.77 10.86 -5.28
N GLY A 104 12.63 9.86 -5.50
CA GLY A 104 12.63 8.60 -4.77
C GLY A 104 12.99 8.76 -3.31
N LEU A 105 14.07 9.49 -3.02
CA LEU A 105 14.57 9.72 -1.67
C LEU A 105 13.64 10.62 -0.84
N LYS A 106 13.11 11.70 -1.43
CA LYS A 106 12.36 12.73 -0.69
C LYS A 106 10.87 12.42 -0.58
N ALA A 107 10.21 12.07 -1.70
CA ALA A 107 8.76 11.92 -1.72
C ALA A 107 8.33 10.45 -1.55
N LYS A 108 8.87 9.56 -2.40
CA LYS A 108 8.39 8.17 -2.47
C LYS A 108 8.79 7.34 -1.24
N ALA A 109 10.02 7.50 -0.74
CA ALA A 109 10.46 6.86 0.49
C ALA A 109 9.66 7.34 1.70
N GLY A 110 9.39 8.66 1.80
CA GLY A 110 8.54 9.23 2.84
C GLY A 110 7.14 8.62 2.84
N GLN A 111 6.49 8.53 1.68
CA GLN A 111 5.17 7.91 1.53
C GLN A 111 5.18 6.43 1.92
N ALA A 112 6.20 5.66 1.52
CA ALA A 112 6.31 4.25 1.88
C ALA A 112 6.53 4.05 3.40
N ILE A 113 7.35 4.90 4.04
CA ILE A 113 7.57 4.89 5.49
C ILE A 113 6.29 5.24 6.23
N GLU A 114 5.60 6.30 5.82
CA GLU A 114 4.35 6.74 6.43
C GLU A 114 3.25 5.67 6.27
N ALA A 115 3.18 5.03 5.10
CA ALA A 115 2.29 3.90 4.87
C ALA A 115 2.59 2.73 5.79
N ALA A 116 3.86 2.33 5.93
CA ALA A 116 4.25 1.29 6.86
C ALA A 116 3.90 1.66 8.32
N ALA A 117 4.21 2.88 8.75
CA ALA A 117 3.97 3.33 10.12
C ALA A 117 2.48 3.36 10.47
N ALA A 118 1.65 4.02 9.65
CA ALA A 118 0.22 4.13 9.89
C ALA A 118 -0.47 2.76 9.86
N ASN A 119 -0.09 1.91 8.91
CA ASN A 119 -0.69 0.58 8.77
C ASN A 119 -0.24 -0.37 9.89
N TYR A 120 1.04 -0.41 10.27
CA TYR A 120 1.46 -1.24 11.40
C TYR A 120 0.91 -0.77 12.74
N TYR A 121 0.76 0.55 12.93
CA TYR A 121 0.05 1.07 14.09
C TYR A 121 -1.42 0.59 14.12
N ALA A 122 -2.10 0.64 12.97
CA ALA A 122 -3.47 0.14 12.84
C ALA A 122 -3.57 -1.38 13.03
N LYS A 123 -2.61 -2.16 12.52
CA LYS A 123 -2.53 -3.62 12.68
C LYS A 123 -2.28 -4.01 14.14
N GLY A 124 -1.32 -3.39 14.81
CA GLY A 124 -1.05 -3.65 16.23
C GLY A 124 -2.30 -3.46 17.10
N ARG A 125 -3.15 -2.47 16.77
CA ARG A 125 -4.43 -2.27 17.48
C ARG A 125 -5.48 -3.35 17.19
N VAL A 126 -5.45 -3.97 16.01
CA VAL A 126 -6.29 -5.14 15.70
C VAL A 126 -5.75 -6.37 16.43
N ASP A 127 -4.46 -6.63 16.28
CA ASP A 127 -3.80 -7.83 16.77
C ASP A 127 -3.89 -7.94 18.28
N GLU A 128 -3.59 -6.85 18.99
CA GLU A 128 -3.68 -6.81 20.45
C GLU A 128 -5.12 -7.05 20.94
N LEU A 129 -6.12 -6.48 20.26
CA LEU A 129 -7.51 -6.73 20.62
C LEU A 129 -7.88 -8.20 20.41
N LEU A 130 -7.53 -8.77 19.26
CA LEU A 130 -7.86 -10.16 18.93
C LEU A 130 -7.13 -11.14 19.85
N GLU A 131 -5.86 -10.88 20.18
CA GLU A 131 -5.06 -11.68 21.10
C GLU A 131 -5.67 -11.63 22.51
N LEU A 132 -6.02 -10.45 23.02
CA LEU A 132 -6.70 -10.30 24.31
C LEU A 132 -8.05 -11.03 24.35
N MET A 133 -8.85 -10.90 23.28
CA MET A 133 -10.14 -11.59 23.17
C MET A 133 -10.01 -13.11 23.06
N LEU A 134 -9.00 -13.59 22.34
CA LEU A 134 -8.69 -15.01 22.21
C LEU A 134 -8.31 -15.64 23.56
N GLN A 135 -7.53 -14.92 24.37
CA GLN A 135 -7.10 -15.36 25.70
C GLN A 135 -8.21 -15.25 26.75
N THR A 136 -9.16 -14.32 26.57
CA THR A 136 -10.30 -14.16 27.48
C THR A 136 -11.35 -15.25 27.25
N LYS A 137 -11.07 -16.47 27.75
CA LYS A 137 -11.98 -17.62 27.66
C LYS A 137 -11.84 -18.61 28.82
N GLY A 138 -12.93 -19.35 29.06
CA GLY A 138 -12.99 -20.56 29.87
C GLY A 138 -13.54 -21.73 29.05
N ALA A 139 -13.98 -22.80 29.70
CA ALA A 139 -14.45 -23.99 28.98
C ALA A 139 -15.73 -23.73 28.14
N PRO A 140 -16.84 -23.19 28.68
CA PRO A 140 -18.06 -22.95 27.89
C PRO A 140 -18.19 -21.51 27.34
N HIS A 141 -17.26 -20.61 27.66
CA HIS A 141 -17.38 -19.17 27.43
C HIS A 141 -16.08 -18.57 26.89
N GLY A 142 -16.17 -17.47 26.14
CA GLY A 142 -15.01 -16.78 25.60
C GLY A 142 -15.43 -15.59 24.75
N CYS A 143 -14.47 -14.76 24.36
CA CYS A 143 -14.77 -13.53 23.61
C CYS A 143 -14.79 -13.70 22.10
N LEU A 144 -14.17 -14.76 21.58
CA LEU A 144 -14.24 -15.19 20.18
C LEU A 144 -14.84 -16.60 20.14
N GLN A 145 -15.80 -16.87 19.26
CA GLN A 145 -16.33 -18.22 19.06
C GLN A 145 -16.06 -18.74 17.64
N THR A 146 -16.01 -20.06 17.50
CA THR A 146 -16.13 -20.75 16.21
C THR A 146 -17.59 -20.70 15.75
N GLY A 147 -17.88 -20.45 14.49
CA GLY A 147 -19.25 -20.40 13.95
C GLY A 147 -20.00 -19.08 14.19
N ASP A 148 -21.11 -18.96 13.47
CA ASP A 148 -22.00 -17.80 13.51
C ASP A 148 -23.20 -18.05 14.44
N GLY A 149 -23.77 -16.97 14.98
CA GLY A 149 -24.90 -17.05 15.89
C GLY A 149 -24.60 -17.87 17.15
N ASN A 150 -25.37 -18.93 17.40
CA ASN A 150 -25.30 -19.67 18.68
C ASN A 150 -24.55 -21.00 18.61
N ASN A 151 -24.06 -21.39 17.43
CA ASN A 151 -23.58 -22.73 17.13
C ASN A 151 -22.07 -22.92 17.34
N GLY A 152 -21.51 -22.27 18.37
CA GLY A 152 -20.08 -22.11 18.51
C GLY A 152 -19.45 -22.62 19.80
N ASN A 153 -18.13 -22.80 19.76
CA ASN A 153 -17.27 -23.02 20.92
C ASN A 153 -16.25 -21.87 21.02
N PRO A 154 -15.70 -21.56 22.20
CA PRO A 154 -14.62 -20.60 22.32
C PRO A 154 -13.47 -20.93 21.36
N ALA A 155 -13.04 -19.95 20.56
CA ALA A 155 -12.03 -20.15 19.53
C ALA A 155 -10.65 -20.47 20.14
N THR A 156 -9.88 -21.29 19.44
CA THR A 156 -8.49 -21.63 19.78
C THR A 156 -7.56 -21.17 18.68
N LYS A 157 -6.31 -20.85 19.04
CA LYS A 157 -5.26 -20.55 18.07
C LYS A 157 -4.35 -21.77 17.93
N SER A 158 -4.00 -22.10 16.70
CA SER A 158 -3.00 -23.12 16.36
C SER A 158 -2.14 -22.54 15.25
N GLN A 159 -0.84 -22.40 15.52
CA GLN A 159 0.11 -21.73 14.62
C GLN A 159 -0.42 -20.33 14.22
N ASN A 160 -0.56 -20.08 12.91
CA ASN A 160 -1.01 -18.81 12.34
C ASN A 160 -2.52 -18.73 12.13
N LYS A 161 -3.30 -19.61 12.76
CA LYS A 161 -4.75 -19.69 12.57
C LYS A 161 -5.50 -19.55 13.88
N ILE A 162 -6.61 -18.80 13.84
CA ILE A 162 -7.66 -18.85 14.85
C ILE A 162 -8.77 -19.72 14.28
N ALA A 163 -9.08 -20.82 14.98
CA ALA A 163 -9.85 -21.94 14.46
C ALA A 163 -9.24 -22.46 13.14
N ILE A 164 -9.92 -22.24 12.02
CA ILE A 164 -9.46 -22.64 10.67
C ILE A 164 -9.01 -21.45 9.81
N VAL A 165 -9.09 -20.24 10.34
CA VAL A 165 -8.93 -18.99 9.58
C VAL A 165 -7.54 -18.42 9.80
N GLU A 166 -6.89 -18.01 8.73
CA GLU A 166 -5.59 -17.33 8.81
C GLU A 166 -5.71 -16.03 9.60
N CYS A 167 -4.96 -15.97 10.70
CA CYS A 167 -4.95 -14.89 11.66
C CYS A 167 -3.71 -15.07 12.56
N SER A 168 -2.55 -14.67 12.06
CA SER A 168 -1.27 -14.91 12.76
C SER A 168 -1.17 -14.11 14.06
N LEU A 169 -1.80 -12.92 14.07
CA LEU A 169 -1.60 -11.91 15.11
C LEU A 169 -0.12 -11.54 15.27
N ASP A 170 0.60 -11.56 14.14
CA ASP A 170 2.03 -11.29 14.07
C ASP A 170 2.35 -10.52 12.79
N ARG A 171 3.50 -9.85 12.76
CA ARG A 171 4.06 -9.22 11.57
C ARG A 171 4.59 -10.30 10.63
N LYS A 172 3.98 -10.41 9.45
CA LYS A 172 4.50 -11.26 8.38
C LYS A 172 5.43 -10.45 7.48
N GLN A 173 6.56 -11.03 7.11
CA GLN A 173 7.55 -10.36 6.27
C GLN A 173 8.04 -11.30 5.17
N THR A 174 7.20 -11.60 4.20
CA THR A 174 7.62 -12.43 3.04
C THR A 174 6.64 -12.31 1.88
N GLN A 175 6.85 -11.32 1.00
CA GLN A 175 6.38 -11.35 -0.38
C GLN A 175 7.44 -10.71 -1.29
N SER A 176 7.72 -11.34 -2.44
CA SER A 176 8.51 -10.72 -3.51
C SER A 176 7.58 -9.95 -4.44
N GLY A 177 7.91 -8.69 -4.68
CA GLY A 177 7.15 -7.81 -5.57
C GLY A 177 5.88 -7.23 -4.94
N TYR A 178 5.15 -6.46 -5.75
CA TYR A 178 3.93 -5.77 -5.35
C TYR A 178 2.71 -6.71 -5.35
N SER A 179 1.90 -6.67 -4.29
CA SER A 179 0.62 -7.37 -4.20
C SER A 179 -0.42 -6.48 -3.55
N LYS A 180 -1.42 -6.04 -4.32
CA LYS A 180 -2.49 -5.17 -3.81
C LYS A 180 -3.23 -5.85 -2.63
N PRO A 181 -3.36 -5.19 -1.45
CA PRO A 181 -4.17 -5.70 -0.35
C PRO A 181 -5.63 -5.89 -0.79
N GLY A 182 -6.23 -7.05 -0.52
CA GLY A 182 -7.59 -7.37 -0.96
C GLY A 182 -8.67 -6.55 -0.24
N ILE A 183 -8.39 -6.11 0.98
CA ILE A 183 -9.23 -5.15 1.72
C ILE A 183 -9.25 -3.75 1.09
N LEU A 184 -8.28 -3.37 0.25
CA LEU A 184 -8.18 -2.01 -0.26
C LEU A 184 -9.22 -1.78 -1.35
N THR A 185 -10.11 -0.82 -1.12
CA THR A 185 -11.13 -0.39 -2.08
C THR A 185 -10.96 1.09 -2.41
N ALA A 186 -11.73 1.62 -3.38
CA ALA A 186 -11.66 3.03 -3.75
C ALA A 186 -12.07 4.01 -2.62
N SER A 187 -12.80 3.52 -1.60
CA SER A 187 -13.40 4.35 -0.54
C SER A 187 -13.00 3.95 0.89
N GLY A 188 -12.32 2.82 1.07
CA GLY A 188 -11.96 2.32 2.39
C GLY A 188 -11.28 0.94 2.42
N LEU A 189 -11.39 0.26 3.56
CA LEU A 189 -10.73 -1.00 3.89
C LEU A 189 -11.70 -2.19 3.95
N GLY A 190 -12.53 -2.33 2.91
CA GLY A 190 -13.50 -3.41 2.78
C GLY A 190 -14.76 -3.21 3.63
N THR A 191 -15.54 -4.27 3.79
CA THR A 191 -16.80 -4.27 4.54
C THR A 191 -16.56 -4.19 6.05
N GLU A 192 -17.47 -3.55 6.77
CA GLU A 192 -17.41 -3.47 8.22
C GLU A 192 -17.64 -4.84 8.87
N PRO A 193 -16.71 -5.36 9.70
CA PRO A 193 -16.92 -6.65 10.36
C PRO A 193 -18.06 -6.61 11.38
N ILE A 194 -18.29 -5.45 11.99
CA ILE A 194 -19.47 -5.13 12.81
C ILE A 194 -20.22 -3.99 12.12
N PRO A 195 -21.55 -4.06 11.97
CA PRO A 195 -22.32 -2.99 11.34
C PRO A 195 -22.14 -1.62 12.00
N THR A 196 -22.22 -0.56 11.20
CA THR A 196 -22.24 0.83 11.69
C THR A 196 -23.59 1.20 12.31
N ALA A 197 -24.64 0.46 11.98
CA ALA A 197 -25.90 0.53 12.71
C ALA A 197 -25.72 -0.14 14.07
N LYS A 198 -26.14 0.58 15.12
CA LYS A 198 -26.09 0.10 16.49
C LYS A 198 -26.93 -1.18 16.64
N GLY A 199 -26.38 -2.21 17.26
CA GLY A 199 -27.13 -3.43 17.57
C GLY A 199 -26.26 -4.58 18.11
N ALA A 200 -26.86 -5.77 18.14
CA ALA A 200 -26.26 -7.00 18.67
C ALA A 200 -26.16 -8.16 17.64
N THR A 201 -26.10 -7.83 16.35
CA THR A 201 -26.25 -8.79 15.24
C THR A 201 -24.99 -9.60 14.91
N LYS A 202 -23.88 -9.32 15.59
CA LYS A 202 -22.56 -9.95 15.39
C LYS A 202 -22.02 -10.58 16.67
N GLN A 203 -22.96 -10.88 17.56
CA GLN A 203 -22.74 -11.48 18.85
C GLN A 203 -23.60 -12.73 18.97
N THR A 204 -23.07 -13.72 19.67
CA THR A 204 -23.87 -14.87 20.11
C THR A 204 -24.81 -14.48 21.25
N ASN A 205 -25.86 -15.25 21.51
CA ASN A 205 -26.64 -15.10 22.74
C ASN A 205 -26.21 -16.10 23.85
N THR A 206 -25.36 -17.10 23.54
CA THR A 206 -25.04 -18.21 24.45
C THR A 206 -23.69 -18.11 25.15
N LYS A 207 -22.71 -17.39 24.58
CA LYS A 207 -21.34 -17.35 25.12
C LYS A 207 -21.03 -16.02 25.80
N ASN A 208 -20.74 -16.08 27.10
CA ASN A 208 -20.37 -14.91 27.87
C ASN A 208 -18.97 -14.42 27.49
N CYS A 209 -18.79 -13.09 27.48
CA CYS A 209 -17.50 -12.44 27.35
C CYS A 209 -17.46 -11.21 28.26
N ASN A 210 -16.75 -11.31 29.38
CA ASN A 210 -16.69 -10.22 30.35
C ASN A 210 -15.95 -8.98 29.80
N LEU A 211 -15.01 -9.17 28.87
CA LEU A 211 -14.32 -8.07 28.19
C LEU A 211 -15.26 -7.18 27.35
N LEU A 212 -16.45 -7.67 27.02
CA LEU A 212 -17.42 -6.92 26.22
C LEU A 212 -18.64 -6.49 27.02
N LYS A 213 -18.62 -6.73 28.34
CA LYS A 213 -19.66 -6.27 29.26
C LYS A 213 -19.33 -4.87 29.74
N VAL A 214 -20.00 -3.87 29.15
CA VAL A 214 -19.78 -2.45 29.45
C VAL A 214 -20.94 -1.78 30.18
N ASN A 215 -22.09 -2.45 30.24
CA ASN A 215 -23.27 -2.00 30.96
C ASN A 215 -23.28 -2.48 32.43
N ALA A 216 -24.15 -1.86 33.24
CA ALA A 216 -24.15 -2.03 34.69
C ALA A 216 -22.74 -1.81 35.27
N ASN A 217 -22.24 -2.72 36.09
CA ASN A 217 -20.91 -2.59 36.70
C ASN A 217 -19.75 -2.84 35.71
N GLY A 218 -20.03 -3.34 34.51
CA GLY A 218 -19.06 -3.55 33.43
C GLY A 218 -17.70 -4.11 33.90
N PHE A 219 -16.62 -3.44 33.49
CA PHE A 219 -15.24 -3.67 33.97
C PHE A 219 -14.94 -3.11 35.36
N GLY A 220 -15.76 -2.19 35.87
CA GLY A 220 -15.52 -1.48 37.12
C GLY A 220 -15.86 -2.28 38.37
N ALA A 221 -16.34 -3.53 38.20
CA ALA A 221 -16.77 -4.48 39.22
C ALA A 221 -17.94 -4.02 40.13
N GLU A 222 -17.76 -2.89 40.83
CA GLU A 222 -18.72 -2.32 41.79
C GLU A 222 -19.29 -0.98 41.34
N GLU A 223 -18.55 -0.23 40.51
CA GLU A 223 -19.01 1.04 39.98
C GLU A 223 -19.33 0.96 38.48
N GLN A 224 -20.34 1.73 38.07
CA GLN A 224 -20.64 1.86 36.64
C GLN A 224 -19.53 2.63 35.92
N GLN A 225 -19.29 2.27 34.67
CA GLN A 225 -18.43 3.03 33.76
C GLN A 225 -18.88 4.51 33.70
N THR A 226 -17.94 5.46 33.78
CA THR A 226 -18.24 6.88 33.57
C THR A 226 -18.29 7.24 32.09
N ALA A 227 -17.53 6.54 31.25
CA ALA A 227 -17.55 6.70 29.81
C ALA A 227 -18.92 6.29 29.22
N THR A 228 -19.43 7.09 28.29
CA THR A 228 -20.70 6.80 27.58
C THR A 228 -20.60 5.58 26.65
N SER A 229 -19.38 5.28 26.18
CA SER A 229 -19.07 4.13 25.35
C SER A 229 -17.62 3.71 25.53
N VAL A 230 -17.35 2.41 25.41
CA VAL A 230 -15.99 1.86 25.38
C VAL A 230 -15.61 1.56 23.94
N SER A 231 -14.45 2.08 23.50
CA SER A 231 -13.93 1.89 22.15
C SER A 231 -12.86 0.81 22.14
N TYR A 232 -12.97 -0.15 21.21
CA TYR A 232 -12.09 -1.31 21.09
C TYR A 232 -11.16 -1.19 19.87
N GLY A 233 -9.93 -1.69 20.02
CA GLY A 233 -8.97 -1.85 18.92
C GLY A 233 -8.64 -0.55 18.17
N GLY A 234 -8.58 0.58 18.88
CA GLY A 234 -8.35 1.88 18.25
C GLY A 234 -9.52 2.36 17.39
N GLY A 235 -10.75 2.09 17.83
CA GLY A 235 -11.97 2.54 17.16
C GLY A 235 -12.43 1.61 16.03
N LEU A 236 -12.18 0.30 16.14
CA LEU A 236 -12.76 -0.71 15.25
C LEU A 236 -14.27 -0.83 15.47
N PHE A 237 -14.67 -0.82 16.73
CA PHE A 237 -16.05 -0.75 17.17
C PHE A 237 -16.10 -0.18 18.58
N GLU A 238 -17.29 0.24 18.98
CA GLU A 238 -17.59 0.69 20.34
C GLU A 238 -18.79 -0.06 20.89
N ALA A 239 -18.87 -0.16 22.21
CA ALA A 239 -20.05 -0.66 22.91
C ALA A 239 -20.60 0.47 23.79
N ALA A 240 -21.90 0.75 23.68
CA ALA A 240 -22.55 1.81 24.46
C ALA A 240 -22.79 1.36 25.90
N LYS A 241 -22.59 2.26 26.88
CA LYS A 241 -22.83 1.94 28.30
C LYS A 241 -24.28 1.54 28.58
N THR A 242 -25.24 2.14 27.87
CA THR A 242 -26.67 2.01 28.16
C THR A 242 -27.22 0.61 27.94
N ASP A 243 -26.78 -0.04 26.87
CA ASP A 243 -27.35 -1.30 26.36
C ASP A 243 -26.29 -2.31 25.89
N ALA A 244 -25.01 -1.93 25.95
CA ALA A 244 -23.87 -2.71 25.45
C ALA A 244 -23.93 -3.03 23.94
N GLU A 245 -24.87 -2.45 23.20
CA GLU A 245 -24.96 -2.65 21.76
C GLU A 245 -23.73 -2.06 21.08
N ARG A 246 -23.36 -2.67 19.96
CA ARG A 246 -22.12 -2.35 19.27
C ARG A 246 -22.37 -1.53 18.04
N THR A 247 -21.43 -0.65 17.78
CA THR A 247 -21.35 0.15 16.56
C THR A 247 -19.95 -0.01 15.99
N GLY A 248 -19.86 -0.59 14.80
CA GLY A 248 -18.61 -0.71 14.06
C GLY A 248 -18.19 0.60 13.41
N ALA A 249 -16.91 0.71 13.10
CA ALA A 249 -16.39 1.82 12.33
C ALA A 249 -16.67 1.64 10.82
N PRO A 250 -16.85 2.75 10.07
CA PRO A 250 -17.30 2.74 8.68
C PRO A 250 -16.14 2.38 7.72
N MET A 251 -15.66 1.14 7.78
CA MET A 251 -14.53 0.63 6.99
C MET A 251 -14.72 0.84 5.49
N ALA A 252 -15.93 0.69 4.96
CA ALA A 252 -16.19 0.82 3.52
C ALA A 252 -16.16 2.27 3.02
N SER A 253 -16.30 3.25 3.91
CA SER A 253 -16.44 4.68 3.58
C SER A 253 -15.47 5.60 4.34
N LEU A 254 -14.33 5.04 4.78
CA LEU A 254 -13.28 5.74 5.52
C LEU A 254 -12.80 7.04 4.85
N LYS A 255 -12.78 7.09 3.52
CA LYS A 255 -12.42 8.28 2.73
C LYS A 255 -13.20 9.52 3.17
N THR A 256 -14.50 9.35 3.48
CA THR A 256 -15.41 10.44 3.85
C THR A 256 -15.56 10.63 5.36
N SER A 257 -15.01 9.73 6.16
CA SER A 257 -15.12 9.78 7.63
C SER A 257 -14.35 10.98 8.18
N SER A 258 -15.02 11.80 9.01
CA SER A 258 -14.41 12.95 9.70
C SER A 258 -14.29 12.75 11.21
N LYS A 259 -14.84 11.66 11.76
CA LYS A 259 -14.88 11.47 13.21
C LYS A 259 -13.49 11.12 13.75
N PRO A 260 -12.99 11.82 14.80
CA PRO A 260 -11.66 11.57 15.37
C PRO A 260 -11.42 10.11 15.79
N LYS A 261 -12.47 9.43 16.28
CA LYS A 261 -12.40 8.02 16.69
C LYS A 261 -12.05 7.04 15.56
N HIS A 262 -12.18 7.44 14.30
CA HIS A 262 -11.84 6.62 13.13
C HIS A 262 -10.47 7.00 12.52
N LYS A 263 -9.72 7.93 13.13
CA LYS A 263 -8.47 8.47 12.59
C LYS A 263 -7.47 7.37 12.24
N ILE A 264 -7.23 6.41 13.14
CA ILE A 264 -6.27 5.32 12.93
C ILE A 264 -6.56 4.54 11.64
N ARG A 265 -7.84 4.26 11.37
CA ARG A 265 -8.28 3.48 10.21
C ARG A 265 -8.25 4.32 8.95
N LYS A 266 -8.63 5.59 9.06
CA LYS A 266 -8.57 6.56 7.97
C LYS A 266 -7.13 6.80 7.51
N ASP A 267 -6.21 7.01 8.45
CA ASP A 267 -4.79 7.22 8.13
C ASP A 267 -4.22 5.98 7.43
N ALA A 268 -4.47 4.78 7.98
CA ALA A 268 -4.06 3.53 7.34
C ALA A 268 -4.60 3.39 5.90
N PHE A 269 -5.89 3.72 5.69
CA PHE A 269 -6.50 3.74 4.36
C PHE A 269 -5.82 4.75 3.42
N ILE A 270 -5.67 6.01 3.83
CA ILE A 270 -5.11 7.07 2.99
C ILE A 270 -3.69 6.72 2.57
N THR A 271 -2.86 6.27 3.50
CA THR A 271 -1.47 5.95 3.20
C THR A 271 -1.34 4.66 2.39
N MET A 272 -2.22 3.67 2.61
CA MET A 272 -2.29 2.45 1.80
C MET A 272 -2.73 2.75 0.36
N ASP A 273 -3.76 3.59 0.19
CA ASP A 273 -4.24 4.05 -1.12
C ASP A 273 -3.17 4.88 -1.85
N SER A 274 -2.47 5.77 -1.13
CA SER A 274 -1.35 6.53 -1.68
C SER A 274 -0.21 5.61 -2.16
N LEU A 275 0.06 4.52 -1.43
CA LEU A 275 1.10 3.55 -1.81
C LEU A 275 0.66 2.68 -3.00
N ASP A 276 -0.61 2.26 -3.08
CA ASP A 276 -1.16 1.52 -4.23
C ASP A 276 -1.05 2.35 -5.52
N LYS A 277 -1.32 3.66 -5.42
CA LYS A 277 -1.25 4.65 -6.50
C LYS A 277 0.13 5.23 -6.73
N LEU A 278 1.15 4.78 -5.99
CA LEU A 278 2.49 5.28 -6.16
C LEU A 278 3.02 4.88 -7.53
N ASP A 279 3.05 5.86 -8.44
CA ASP A 279 3.54 5.68 -9.79
C ASP A 279 5.06 5.86 -9.84
N THR A 280 5.75 4.82 -10.27
CA THR A 280 7.20 4.77 -10.46
C THR A 280 7.60 4.89 -11.93
N SER A 281 6.65 4.78 -12.87
CA SER A 281 6.88 4.81 -14.32
C SER A 281 7.26 6.18 -14.88
N GLN A 282 7.01 7.27 -14.13
CA GLN A 282 7.42 8.62 -14.53
C GLN A 282 8.94 8.79 -14.72
N HIS A 283 9.73 7.80 -14.30
CA HIS A 283 11.17 7.81 -14.47
C HIS A 283 11.66 6.85 -15.56
N ASP A 284 10.76 6.11 -16.21
CA ASP A 284 11.12 5.29 -17.35
C ASP A 284 11.61 6.18 -18.50
N ASN A 285 12.55 5.67 -19.29
CA ASN A 285 13.10 6.37 -20.46
C ASN A 285 12.11 6.33 -21.63
N GLN A 286 10.89 6.83 -21.45
CA GLN A 286 9.92 6.90 -22.53
C GLN A 286 10.29 8.05 -23.46
N THR A 287 10.56 7.71 -24.72
CA THR A 287 10.69 8.68 -25.82
C THR A 287 9.61 8.34 -26.84
N ASP A 288 8.86 9.35 -27.28
CA ASP A 288 7.88 9.20 -28.35
C ASP A 288 8.64 9.13 -29.70
N ASP A 289 8.20 8.24 -30.60
CA ASP A 289 8.86 8.04 -31.89
C ASP A 289 8.83 9.27 -32.80
N ASN A 290 7.87 10.16 -32.57
CA ASN A 290 7.56 11.29 -33.43
C ASN A 290 7.93 12.63 -32.80
N THR A 291 8.01 12.71 -31.48
CA THR A 291 8.26 13.95 -30.74
C THR A 291 9.36 13.73 -29.71
N PRO A 292 10.49 14.46 -29.77
CA PRO A 292 11.51 14.35 -28.74
C PRO A 292 10.94 14.71 -27.36
N ALA A 293 11.42 14.02 -26.31
CA ALA A 293 11.11 14.42 -24.95
C ALA A 293 11.64 15.83 -24.69
N ALA A 294 10.85 16.69 -24.03
CA ALA A 294 11.25 18.08 -23.75
C ALA A 294 12.58 18.19 -23.00
N GLU A 295 12.87 17.23 -22.11
CA GLU A 295 14.14 17.18 -21.38
C GLU A 295 15.32 16.83 -22.32
N LEU A 296 15.11 15.98 -23.32
CA LEU A 296 16.13 15.68 -24.33
C LEU A 296 16.38 16.91 -25.22
N GLU A 297 15.35 17.67 -25.57
CA GLU A 297 15.53 18.92 -26.31
C GLU A 297 16.34 19.95 -25.51
N HIS A 298 16.09 20.02 -24.20
CA HIS A 298 16.83 20.89 -23.30
C HIS A 298 18.32 20.52 -23.24
N THR A 299 18.66 19.24 -23.08
CA THR A 299 20.07 18.80 -23.03
C THR A 299 20.79 18.95 -24.36
N VAL A 300 20.12 18.64 -25.47
CA VAL A 300 20.66 18.89 -26.83
C VAL A 300 20.94 20.39 -27.03
N THR A 301 20.00 21.25 -26.62
CA THR A 301 20.19 22.70 -26.72
C THR A 301 21.35 23.16 -25.84
N ALA A 302 21.48 22.66 -24.61
CA ALA A 302 22.57 23.00 -23.71
C ALA A 302 23.95 22.65 -24.29
N ILE A 303 24.07 21.49 -24.96
CA ILE A 303 25.33 21.05 -25.59
C ILE A 303 25.64 21.82 -26.88
N LEU A 304 24.61 22.08 -27.70
CA LEU A 304 24.78 22.76 -28.99
C LEU A 304 24.86 24.29 -28.88
N SER A 305 24.59 24.86 -27.70
CA SER A 305 24.61 26.30 -27.46
C SER A 305 26.02 26.88 -27.54
N GLU A 306 26.51 27.15 -28.76
CA GLU A 306 27.56 28.14 -28.96
C GLU A 306 27.00 29.57 -28.80
N PRO A 307 27.76 30.52 -28.22
CA PRO A 307 27.32 31.90 -28.04
C PRO A 307 26.87 32.63 -29.33
N LYS A 308 27.28 32.15 -30.51
CA LYS A 308 27.16 32.88 -31.79
C LYS A 308 25.91 32.57 -32.62
N ASN A 309 25.17 31.48 -32.35
CA ASN A 309 24.08 31.01 -33.24
C ASN A 309 22.72 30.84 -32.55
N ARG A 310 22.50 31.54 -31.42
CA ARG A 310 21.34 31.37 -30.52
C ARG A 310 19.95 31.75 -31.11
N GLY A 311 19.81 31.85 -32.44
CA GLY A 311 18.58 32.32 -33.10
C GLY A 311 18.15 31.61 -34.39
N GLN A 312 18.84 30.56 -34.86
CA GLN A 312 18.55 29.97 -36.19
C GLN A 312 17.94 28.56 -36.20
N GLN A 313 17.89 27.83 -35.07
CA GLN A 313 17.30 26.50 -35.00
C GLN A 313 16.41 26.34 -33.77
N THR A 314 15.26 25.67 -33.93
CA THR A 314 14.41 25.30 -32.79
C THR A 314 14.99 24.09 -32.05
N PRO A 315 14.79 23.96 -30.73
CA PRO A 315 15.24 22.80 -29.94
C PRO A 315 14.85 21.46 -30.55
N GLN A 316 13.62 21.38 -31.09
CA GLN A 316 13.12 20.21 -31.79
C GLN A 316 13.91 19.89 -33.06
N THR A 317 14.19 20.90 -33.90
CA THR A 317 14.96 20.70 -35.13
C THR A 317 16.38 20.23 -34.85
N SER A 318 17.04 20.82 -33.84
CA SER A 318 18.39 20.42 -33.43
C SER A 318 18.42 19.00 -32.87
N THR A 319 17.39 18.62 -32.11
CA THR A 319 17.26 17.25 -31.57
C THR A 319 17.02 16.22 -32.67
N LEU A 320 16.13 16.52 -33.62
CA LEU A 320 15.86 15.63 -34.77
C LEU A 320 17.07 15.49 -35.72
N ARG A 321 17.98 16.47 -35.75
CA ARG A 321 19.24 16.37 -36.50
C ARG A 321 20.19 15.35 -35.87
N LEU A 322 20.16 15.22 -34.54
CA LEU A 322 20.97 14.24 -33.80
C LEU A 322 20.30 12.86 -33.74
N PHE A 323 18.98 12.83 -33.51
CA PHE A 323 18.17 11.64 -33.35
C PHE A 323 17.00 11.65 -34.34
N ALA A 324 17.23 11.05 -35.51
CA ALA A 324 16.22 10.94 -36.54
C ALA A 324 15.06 10.05 -36.09
N LYS A 325 13.89 10.25 -36.71
CA LYS A 325 12.73 9.37 -36.47
C LYS A 325 12.96 7.97 -37.06
N PRO A 326 12.44 6.90 -36.43
CA PRO A 326 11.77 6.87 -35.13
C PRO A 326 12.78 7.09 -33.99
N ILE A 327 12.50 8.07 -33.13
CA ILE A 327 13.47 8.60 -32.16
C ILE A 327 13.94 7.52 -31.18
N SER A 328 12.99 6.76 -30.62
CA SER A 328 13.29 5.71 -29.63
C SER A 328 14.27 4.68 -30.20
N LYS A 329 14.02 4.21 -31.43
CA LYS A 329 14.87 3.24 -32.13
C LYS A 329 16.24 3.80 -32.47
N THR A 330 16.31 5.06 -32.89
CA THR A 330 17.60 5.71 -33.20
C THR A 330 18.46 5.86 -31.95
N ILE A 331 17.85 6.24 -30.82
CA ILE A 331 18.55 6.30 -29.53
C ILE A 331 19.01 4.90 -29.09
N GLN A 332 18.12 3.91 -29.16
CA GLN A 332 18.43 2.53 -28.80
C GLN A 332 19.61 1.98 -29.62
N GLN A 333 19.54 2.08 -30.95
CA GLN A 333 20.61 1.62 -31.83
C GLN A 333 21.93 2.33 -31.56
N PHE A 334 21.88 3.63 -31.24
CA PHE A 334 23.09 4.37 -30.87
C PHE A 334 23.68 3.87 -29.55
N ILE A 335 22.87 3.65 -28.52
CA ILE A 335 23.32 3.08 -27.24
C ILE A 335 23.91 1.68 -27.45
N GLU A 336 23.25 0.81 -28.22
CA GLU A 336 23.77 -0.53 -28.53
C GLU A 336 25.14 -0.49 -29.24
N ASN A 337 25.36 0.51 -30.11
CA ASN A 337 26.65 0.70 -30.77
C ASN A 337 27.73 1.20 -29.80
N VAL A 338 27.35 2.11 -28.88
CA VAL A 338 28.23 2.60 -27.81
C VAL A 338 28.66 1.47 -26.89
N GLU A 339 27.74 0.58 -26.51
CA GLU A 339 28.04 -0.55 -25.64
C GLU A 339 29.02 -1.54 -26.28
N LYS A 340 28.94 -1.72 -27.61
CA LYS A 340 29.87 -2.56 -28.39
C LYS A 340 31.25 -1.91 -28.60
N HIS A 341 31.44 -0.64 -28.22
CA HIS A 341 32.70 0.05 -28.45
C HIS A 341 33.81 -0.48 -27.52
N PRO A 342 34.95 -0.95 -28.05
CA PRO A 342 35.97 -1.60 -27.24
C PRO A 342 36.73 -0.60 -26.35
N LEU A 343 36.99 -1.00 -25.11
CA LEU A 343 37.91 -0.28 -24.23
C LEU A 343 39.32 -0.84 -24.40
N LYS A 344 40.20 -0.02 -24.99
CA LYS A 344 41.59 -0.42 -25.25
C LYS A 344 42.44 -0.40 -23.99
N LYS A 345 43.39 -1.33 -23.93
CA LYS A 345 44.47 -1.40 -22.95
C LYS A 345 45.19 -0.05 -22.84
N GLY A 346 45.39 0.40 -21.60
CA GLY A 346 46.01 1.69 -21.29
C GLY A 346 45.02 2.85 -21.11
N ASN A 347 43.76 2.72 -21.55
CA ASN A 347 42.72 3.68 -21.20
C ASN A 347 42.20 3.41 -19.78
N LEU A 348 42.11 4.45 -18.94
CA LEU A 348 41.52 4.38 -17.59
C LEU A 348 42.08 3.26 -16.68
N GLY A 349 43.34 2.85 -16.89
CA GLY A 349 43.99 1.79 -16.09
C GLY A 349 43.60 0.36 -16.50
N VAL A 350 42.91 0.17 -17.62
CA VAL A 350 42.55 -1.15 -18.15
C VAL A 350 43.81 -1.89 -18.64
N THR A 351 44.03 -3.11 -18.14
CA THR A 351 45.27 -3.89 -18.36
C THR A 351 45.29 -4.72 -19.64
N GLU A 352 44.13 -4.97 -20.25
CA GLU A 352 43.93 -5.74 -21.49
C GLU A 352 42.72 -5.17 -22.26
N ASP A 353 42.66 -5.34 -23.58
CA ASP A 353 41.52 -4.86 -24.37
C ASP A 353 40.21 -5.55 -23.91
N ILE A 354 39.19 -4.77 -23.56
CA ILE A 354 37.88 -5.28 -23.14
C ILE A 354 36.87 -5.01 -24.24
N ASN A 355 36.34 -6.08 -24.84
CA ASN A 355 35.13 -6.04 -25.66
C ASN A 355 33.92 -6.17 -24.72
N SER A 356 33.23 -5.06 -24.43
CA SER A 356 32.02 -5.07 -23.61
C SER A 356 30.81 -5.57 -24.41
N ALA A 357 30.63 -6.89 -24.50
CA ALA A 357 29.34 -7.47 -24.88
C ALA A 357 28.59 -7.88 -23.60
N ILE A 358 27.99 -6.92 -22.90
CA ILE A 358 27.01 -7.22 -21.85
C ILE A 358 25.64 -6.81 -22.38
N SER A 359 24.89 -7.82 -22.82
CA SER A 359 23.52 -7.69 -23.33
C SER A 359 22.62 -7.09 -22.24
N LEU A 360 22.08 -5.88 -22.47
CA LEU A 360 20.98 -5.32 -21.70
C LEU A 360 19.71 -5.43 -22.56
N GLU A 361 18.82 -6.34 -22.15
CA GLU A 361 17.43 -6.33 -22.57
C GLU A 361 16.80 -4.99 -22.15
N CYS A 362 16.71 -4.06 -23.09
CA CYS A 362 15.79 -2.92 -23.02
C CYS A 362 14.37 -3.47 -23.19
N GLN A 363 13.71 -3.81 -22.09
CA GLN A 363 12.30 -4.17 -22.12
C GLN A 363 11.45 -2.93 -22.41
N HIS A 364 10.57 -3.09 -23.40
CA HIS A 364 9.59 -2.12 -23.91
C HIS A 364 8.61 -1.62 -22.84
#